data_AF-A0A5K1B3V3-F1
#
_entry.id   AF-A0A5K1B3V3-F1
#
_cell.length_a   1.000
_cell.length_b   1.000
_cell.length_c   1.000
_cell.angle_alpha   90.00
_cell.angle_beta   90.00
_cell.angle_gamma   90.00
#
_symmetry.space_group_name_H-M   'P 1'
#
loop_
_entity.id
_entity.type
_entity.pdbx_description
1 polymer ?
#
loop_
_entity_poly.entity_id
_entity_poly.type
_entity_poly.pdbx_seq_one_letter_code
_entity_poly.pdbx_strand_id
1 'polypeptide(L)'
;FPLLSRCGHLQLLISEANGTDEPIKILDFPGGIDAFELCAKFCYGITITLSAHNIVAVRCAAEYLKMTEEIENGNLIYKLEVFFSSCILKGWKDSIIALQSTKALPQLSEELKITSRCVDSIAYRVLLHPSKLSWSRSCSVRGSRDECQSNGNRTNSRWWWGEDISELCVDHYLRVMLAIKSGNRVPANLIGEALHRYALRWLPILSKKKNVKDSANTENVVSGHKMILESIVTLLPTERNSVSCSFLLKLLKASSIIGASCSTKLELARRVGMQLEEARAEDLLIPSLCYSVETLYDVEIVQRILEEFMMQWNSPPTSPQREKNFRFACERRRSRSTEDVELQLETSRRSSSASHCSKLKVAKIIDCYLQEISRDPNLSVAKVIELAEKIPDFARPDHDDLYWMIDIFLK
;
A
#
# COMPACT_ATOMS: atom_id res chain seq x y z
N PHE A 1 -28.85 -44.50 2.64
CA PHE A 1 -27.68 -44.15 1.80
C PHE A 1 -26.72 -43.27 2.58
N PRO A 2 -25.39 -43.49 2.52
CA PRO A 2 -24.41 -42.75 3.33
C PRO A 2 -24.41 -41.23 3.14
N LEU A 3 -24.69 -40.78 1.91
CA LEU A 3 -24.86 -39.36 1.56
C LEU A 3 -26.06 -38.72 2.31
N LEU A 4 -27.19 -39.42 2.34
CA LEU A 4 -28.42 -38.92 2.96
C LEU A 4 -28.38 -38.96 4.48
N SER A 5 -27.66 -39.90 5.09
CA SER A 5 -27.47 -39.94 6.55
C SER A 5 -26.60 -38.81 7.11
N ARG A 6 -25.97 -37.98 6.25
CA ARG A 6 -24.97 -36.97 6.65
C ARG A 6 -25.25 -35.55 6.13
N CYS A 7 -26.04 -35.40 5.08
CA CYS A 7 -26.37 -34.11 4.45
C CYS A 7 -27.84 -33.74 4.65
N GLY A 8 -28.15 -32.87 5.62
CA GLY A 8 -29.53 -32.48 5.95
C GLY A 8 -30.27 -31.80 4.79
N HIS A 9 -29.57 -31.05 3.94
CA HIS A 9 -30.23 -30.41 2.79
C HIS A 9 -30.74 -31.43 1.76
N LEU A 10 -30.03 -32.56 1.58
CA LEU A 10 -30.44 -33.63 0.67
C LEU A 10 -31.60 -34.45 1.23
N GLN A 11 -31.72 -34.57 2.56
CA GLN A 11 -32.91 -35.14 3.20
C GLN A 11 -34.15 -34.29 2.90
N LEU A 12 -34.04 -32.97 3.05
CA LEU A 12 -35.13 -32.03 2.77
C LEU A 12 -35.58 -32.10 1.30
N LEU A 13 -34.65 -32.00 0.35
CA LEU A 13 -34.97 -32.06 -1.09
C LEU A 13 -35.66 -33.38 -1.49
N ILE A 14 -35.30 -34.51 -0.89
CA ILE A 14 -35.99 -35.78 -1.12
C ILE A 14 -37.39 -35.81 -0.48
N SER A 15 -37.57 -35.20 0.69
CA SER A 15 -38.90 -35.09 1.31
C SER A 15 -39.84 -34.17 0.53
N GLU A 16 -39.30 -33.14 -0.14
CA GLU A 16 -40.04 -32.22 -1.01
C GLU A 16 -40.40 -32.86 -2.37
N ALA A 17 -39.55 -33.75 -2.90
CA ALA A 17 -39.73 -34.42 -4.19
C ALA A 17 -40.86 -35.48 -4.21
N ASN A 18 -41.42 -35.87 -3.06
CA ASN A 18 -42.61 -36.73 -2.94
C ASN A 18 -42.60 -38.04 -3.75
N GLY A 19 -41.42 -38.59 -4.04
CA GLY A 19 -41.27 -39.90 -4.69
C GLY A 19 -41.39 -39.90 -6.22
N THR A 20 -41.18 -38.77 -6.90
CA THR A 20 -40.91 -38.80 -8.35
C THR A 20 -39.51 -39.36 -8.64
N ASP A 21 -39.38 -40.19 -9.69
CA ASP A 21 -38.08 -40.71 -10.16
C ASP A 21 -37.23 -39.64 -10.91
N GLU A 22 -37.51 -38.34 -10.70
CA GLU A 22 -36.77 -37.26 -11.37
C GLU A 22 -35.40 -37.01 -10.70
N PRO A 23 -34.32 -36.84 -11.48
CA PRO A 23 -33.00 -36.59 -10.93
C PRO A 23 -32.92 -35.20 -10.29
N ILE A 24 -32.61 -35.15 -8.99
CA ILE A 24 -32.44 -33.90 -8.23
C ILE A 24 -31.28 -33.08 -8.83
N LYS A 25 -31.62 -31.95 -9.46
CA LYS A 25 -30.66 -31.04 -10.09
C LYS A 25 -30.20 -29.98 -9.09
N ILE A 26 -29.01 -30.18 -8.54
CA ILE A 26 -28.33 -29.16 -7.74
C ILE A 26 -27.58 -28.24 -8.71
N LEU A 27 -28.12 -27.03 -8.92
CA LEU A 27 -27.48 -25.98 -9.72
C LEU A 27 -26.56 -25.12 -8.84
N ASP A 28 -25.52 -24.55 -9.44
CA ASP A 28 -24.60 -23.57 -8.83
C ASP A 28 -24.05 -23.92 -7.44
N PHE A 29 -23.67 -25.19 -7.25
CA PHE A 29 -23.15 -25.71 -5.98
C PHE A 29 -21.91 -24.93 -5.50
N PRO A 30 -21.89 -24.41 -4.26
CA PRO A 30 -20.82 -23.56 -3.78
C PRO A 30 -19.50 -24.34 -3.62
N GLY A 31 -18.46 -23.86 -4.30
CA GLY A 31 -17.17 -24.54 -4.39
C GLY A 31 -17.05 -25.52 -5.56
N GLY A 32 -18.11 -25.68 -6.36
CA GLY A 32 -18.11 -26.49 -7.58
C GLY A 32 -17.99 -27.99 -7.34
N ILE A 33 -17.70 -28.71 -8.43
CA ILE A 33 -17.70 -30.18 -8.47
C ILE A 33 -16.68 -30.77 -7.48
N ASP A 34 -15.47 -30.20 -7.40
CA ASP A 34 -14.39 -30.66 -6.52
C ASP A 34 -14.79 -30.60 -5.04
N ALA A 35 -15.51 -29.55 -4.62
CA ALA A 35 -16.00 -29.43 -3.25
C ALA A 35 -17.12 -30.43 -2.95
N PHE A 36 -18.03 -30.66 -3.91
CA PHE A 36 -19.05 -31.70 -3.80
C PHE A 36 -18.43 -33.10 -3.72
N GLU A 37 -17.41 -33.40 -4.52
CA GLU A 37 -16.71 -34.68 -4.53
C GLU A 37 -16.03 -34.96 -3.18
N LEU A 38 -15.43 -33.93 -2.55
CA LEU A 38 -14.85 -34.04 -1.21
C LEU A 38 -15.92 -34.24 -0.12
N CYS A 39 -17.05 -33.53 -0.18
CA CYS A 39 -18.19 -33.78 0.70
C CYS A 39 -18.75 -35.22 0.53
N ALA A 40 -18.91 -35.68 -0.71
CA ALA A 40 -19.37 -37.04 -1.00
C ALA A 40 -18.39 -38.11 -0.50
N LYS A 41 -17.08 -37.95 -0.76
CA LYS A 41 -16.03 -38.84 -0.24
C LYS A 41 -16.10 -38.98 1.28
N PHE A 42 -16.24 -37.87 2.01
CA PHE A 42 -16.46 -37.89 3.45
C PHE A 42 -17.73 -38.67 3.84
N CYS A 43 -18.85 -38.46 3.14
CA CYS A 43 -20.09 -39.19 3.42
C CYS A 43 -19.95 -40.70 3.27
N TYR A 44 -19.20 -41.18 2.27
CA TYR A 44 -18.87 -42.60 2.07
C TYR A 44 -17.73 -43.12 2.98
N GLY A 45 -17.19 -42.29 3.88
CA GLY A 45 -16.12 -42.68 4.81
C GLY A 45 -14.71 -42.73 4.18
N ILE A 46 -14.55 -42.20 2.97
CA ILE A 46 -13.27 -42.10 2.26
C ILE A 46 -12.46 -40.95 2.87
N THR A 47 -11.15 -41.15 3.04
CA THR A 47 -10.24 -40.12 3.55
C THR A 47 -10.11 -38.95 2.57
N ILE A 48 -10.35 -37.73 3.07
CA ILE A 48 -10.26 -36.49 2.29
C ILE A 48 -8.97 -35.72 2.59
N THR A 49 -8.39 -35.10 1.57
CA THR A 49 -7.18 -34.27 1.68
C THR A 49 -7.55 -32.79 1.77
N LEU A 50 -7.35 -32.20 2.95
CA LEU A 50 -7.64 -30.79 3.22
C LEU A 50 -6.37 -29.94 3.19
N SER A 51 -6.49 -28.74 2.62
CA SER A 51 -5.40 -27.79 2.39
C SER A 51 -5.93 -26.35 2.41
N ALA A 52 -5.04 -25.35 2.46
CA ALA A 52 -5.43 -23.95 2.39
C ALA A 52 -6.19 -23.57 1.11
N HIS A 53 -5.96 -24.29 0.00
CA HIS A 53 -6.62 -24.02 -1.28
C HIS A 53 -8.10 -24.44 -1.30
N ASN A 54 -8.42 -25.63 -0.78
CA ASN A 54 -9.76 -26.21 -0.85
C ASN A 54 -10.61 -26.03 0.43
N ILE A 55 -10.02 -25.73 1.59
CA ILE A 55 -10.75 -25.60 2.88
C ILE A 55 -11.94 -24.64 2.80
N VAL A 56 -11.81 -23.51 2.11
CA VAL A 56 -12.90 -22.51 1.98
C VAL A 56 -14.06 -23.06 1.16
N ALA A 57 -13.76 -23.65 -0.01
CA ALA A 57 -14.76 -24.24 -0.90
C ALA A 57 -15.52 -25.39 -0.21
N VAL A 58 -14.80 -26.30 0.45
CA VAL A 58 -15.39 -27.43 1.19
C VAL A 58 -16.17 -26.94 2.42
N ARG A 59 -15.76 -25.85 3.08
CA ARG A 59 -16.49 -25.26 4.22
C ARG A 59 -17.81 -24.61 3.79
N CYS A 60 -17.87 -23.97 2.63
CA CYS A 60 -19.10 -23.45 2.04
C CYS A 60 -20.02 -24.59 1.54
N ALA A 61 -19.46 -25.60 0.87
CA ALA A 61 -20.16 -26.81 0.43
C ALA A 61 -20.81 -27.58 1.60
N ALA A 62 -20.09 -27.75 2.71
CA ALA A 62 -20.58 -28.42 3.90
C ALA A 62 -21.72 -27.65 4.59
N GLU A 63 -21.69 -26.31 4.56
CA GLU A 63 -22.78 -25.47 5.06
C GLU A 63 -24.05 -25.62 4.19
N TYR A 64 -23.90 -25.52 2.87
CA TYR A 64 -25.00 -25.68 1.92
C TYR A 64 -25.66 -27.07 2.04
N LEU A 65 -24.86 -28.13 2.17
CA LEU A 65 -25.37 -29.49 2.41
C LEU A 65 -25.95 -29.70 3.82
N LYS A 66 -25.84 -28.70 4.72
CA LYS A 66 -26.19 -28.75 6.14
C LYS A 66 -25.56 -29.94 6.85
N MET A 67 -24.24 -30.06 6.77
CA MET A 67 -23.45 -31.14 7.39
C MET A 67 -23.08 -30.79 8.85
N THR A 68 -24.10 -30.44 9.64
CA THR A 68 -23.97 -30.03 11.06
C THR A 68 -23.81 -31.23 12.00
N GLU A 69 -23.36 -30.97 13.23
CA GLU A 69 -23.24 -32.00 14.27
C GLU A 69 -24.59 -32.54 14.77
N GLU A 70 -25.68 -31.80 14.52
CA GLU A 70 -27.06 -32.17 14.87
C GLU A 70 -27.52 -33.45 14.14
N ILE A 71 -26.89 -33.75 13.00
CA ILE A 71 -27.18 -34.94 12.17
C ILE A 71 -26.26 -36.11 12.54
N GLU A 72 -24.98 -35.82 12.81
CA GLU A 72 -23.99 -36.81 13.24
C GLU A 72 -22.90 -36.15 14.09
N ASN A 73 -22.58 -36.71 15.26
CA ASN A 73 -21.52 -36.19 16.12
C ASN A 73 -20.17 -36.12 15.37
N GLY A 74 -19.55 -34.95 15.29
CA GLY A 74 -18.34 -34.75 14.51
C GLY A 74 -18.54 -34.88 12.99
N ASN A 75 -19.68 -34.43 12.44
CA ASN A 75 -19.90 -34.28 11.00
C ASN A 75 -18.86 -33.32 10.36
N LEU A 76 -18.91 -33.17 9.04
CA LEU A 76 -17.88 -32.48 8.26
C LEU A 76 -17.61 -31.05 8.75
N ILE A 77 -18.64 -30.23 9.02
CA ILE A 77 -18.45 -28.83 9.45
C ILE A 77 -17.53 -28.71 10.66
N TYR A 78 -17.75 -29.51 11.72
CA TYR A 78 -16.93 -29.49 12.92
C TYR A 78 -15.46 -29.86 12.63
N LYS A 79 -15.24 -30.91 11.83
CA LYS A 79 -13.89 -31.34 11.44
C LYS A 79 -13.17 -30.27 10.62
N LEU A 80 -13.88 -29.55 9.74
CA LEU A 80 -13.34 -28.41 8.99
C LEU A 80 -13.00 -27.23 9.93
N GLU A 81 -13.86 -26.89 10.89
CA GLU A 81 -13.61 -25.81 11.86
C GLU A 81 -12.42 -26.08 12.78
N VAL A 82 -12.28 -27.33 13.26
CA VAL A 82 -11.11 -27.77 14.02
C VAL A 82 -9.85 -27.68 13.17
N PHE A 83 -9.85 -28.17 11.93
CA PHE A 83 -8.70 -28.08 11.03
C PHE A 83 -8.34 -26.63 10.64
N PHE A 84 -9.34 -25.81 10.33
CA PHE A 84 -9.15 -24.40 10.02
C PHE A 84 -8.52 -23.64 11.20
N SER A 85 -9.05 -23.84 12.41
CA SER A 85 -8.56 -23.19 13.63
C SER A 85 -7.20 -23.72 14.12
N SER A 86 -6.92 -25.01 13.93
CA SER A 86 -5.71 -25.66 14.45
C SER A 86 -4.54 -25.74 13.48
N CYS A 87 -4.79 -25.71 12.16
CA CYS A 87 -3.78 -25.79 11.11
C CYS A 87 -3.73 -24.52 10.26
N ILE A 88 -4.82 -24.15 9.58
CA ILE A 88 -4.82 -23.06 8.58
C ILE A 88 -4.54 -21.70 9.23
N LEU A 89 -5.27 -21.35 10.28
CA LEU A 89 -5.02 -20.13 11.07
C LEU A 89 -3.73 -20.21 11.90
N LYS A 90 -3.06 -21.38 11.95
CA LYS A 90 -1.71 -21.52 12.56
C LYS A 90 -0.57 -21.36 11.55
N GLY A 91 -0.82 -21.63 10.27
CA GLY A 91 0.11 -21.42 9.16
C GLY A 91 0.09 -19.99 8.61
N TRP A 92 1.26 -19.41 8.33
CA TRP A 92 1.37 -18.07 7.74
C TRP A 92 0.92 -18.06 6.27
N LYS A 93 1.54 -18.90 5.43
CA LYS A 93 1.15 -19.02 4.02
C LYS A 93 -0.25 -19.63 3.88
N ASP A 94 -0.62 -20.55 4.74
CA ASP A 94 -1.94 -21.19 4.75
C ASP A 94 -3.07 -20.18 5.02
N SER A 95 -2.87 -19.25 5.97
CA SER A 95 -3.84 -18.15 6.20
C SER A 95 -3.96 -17.21 4.99
N ILE A 96 -2.86 -16.92 4.28
CA ILE A 96 -2.85 -16.06 3.09
C ILE A 96 -3.53 -16.76 1.90
N ILE A 97 -3.24 -18.03 1.66
CA ILE A 97 -3.84 -18.84 0.60
C ILE A 97 -5.35 -19.03 0.84
N ALA A 98 -5.76 -19.31 2.08
CA ALA A 98 -7.17 -19.38 2.42
C ALA A 98 -7.90 -18.03 2.17
N LEU A 99 -7.26 -16.90 2.49
CA LEU A 99 -7.78 -15.57 2.18
C LEU A 99 -7.76 -15.25 0.67
N GLN A 100 -6.92 -15.89 -0.15
CA GLN A 100 -7.04 -15.82 -1.60
C GLN A 100 -8.24 -16.63 -2.11
N SER A 101 -8.49 -17.81 -1.54
CA SER A 101 -9.61 -18.70 -1.90
C SER A 101 -11.00 -18.11 -1.59
N THR A 102 -11.16 -17.22 -0.59
CA THR A 102 -12.46 -16.56 -0.32
C THR A 102 -12.98 -15.72 -1.48
N LYS A 103 -12.10 -15.25 -2.38
CA LYS A 103 -12.47 -14.49 -3.58
C LYS A 103 -13.48 -15.22 -4.48
N ALA A 104 -13.47 -16.56 -4.49
CA ALA A 104 -14.37 -17.35 -5.32
C ALA A 104 -15.81 -17.44 -4.78
N LEU A 105 -16.02 -17.23 -3.47
CA LEU A 105 -17.30 -17.41 -2.77
C LEU A 105 -17.54 -16.28 -1.74
N PRO A 106 -17.55 -14.99 -2.17
CA PRO A 106 -17.45 -13.86 -1.25
C PRO A 106 -18.57 -13.84 -0.20
N GLN A 107 -19.85 -13.95 -0.59
CA GLN A 107 -21.00 -13.88 0.31
C GLN A 107 -20.92 -14.93 1.44
N LEU A 108 -20.88 -16.22 1.08
CA LEU A 108 -20.76 -17.32 2.04
C LEU A 108 -19.49 -17.22 2.90
N SER A 109 -18.38 -16.71 2.36
CA SER A 109 -17.13 -16.56 3.13
C SER A 109 -17.19 -15.48 4.23
N GLU A 110 -18.04 -14.47 4.05
CA GLU A 110 -18.29 -13.40 5.02
C GLU A 110 -19.30 -13.83 6.09
N GLU A 111 -20.39 -14.50 5.67
CA GLU A 111 -21.40 -15.09 6.56
C GLU A 111 -20.76 -16.10 7.53
N LEU A 112 -19.89 -16.97 7.00
CA LEU A 112 -19.10 -17.94 7.77
C LEU A 112 -17.87 -17.33 8.47
N LYS A 113 -17.65 -16.02 8.33
CA LYS A 113 -16.55 -15.25 8.98
C LYS A 113 -15.15 -15.84 8.71
N ILE A 114 -14.97 -16.49 7.56
CA ILE A 114 -13.70 -17.09 7.13
C ILE A 114 -12.72 -15.98 6.78
N THR A 115 -13.19 -14.98 6.04
CA THR A 115 -12.47 -13.76 5.64
C THR A 115 -11.85 -13.04 6.84
N SER A 116 -12.66 -12.67 7.84
CA SER A 116 -12.22 -11.94 9.03
C SER A 116 -11.24 -12.77 9.87
N ARG A 117 -11.54 -14.06 10.13
CA ARG A 117 -10.63 -14.94 10.87
C ARG A 117 -9.26 -15.10 10.19
N CYS A 118 -9.20 -15.15 8.86
CA CYS A 118 -7.94 -15.13 8.12
C CYS A 118 -7.21 -13.78 8.25
N VAL A 119 -7.92 -12.66 8.07
CA VAL A 119 -7.37 -11.30 8.24
C VAL A 119 -6.80 -11.10 9.65
N ASP A 120 -7.54 -11.49 10.69
CA ASP A 120 -7.15 -11.37 12.10
C ASP A 120 -5.93 -12.24 12.40
N SER A 121 -5.86 -13.48 11.88
CA SER A 121 -4.67 -14.35 12.00
C SER A 121 -3.43 -13.71 11.38
N ILE A 122 -3.55 -13.16 10.17
CA ILE A 122 -2.44 -12.51 9.45
C ILE A 122 -1.99 -11.26 10.21
N ALA A 123 -2.93 -10.40 10.62
CA ALA A 123 -2.64 -9.19 11.38
C ALA A 123 -1.98 -9.50 12.73
N TYR A 124 -2.53 -10.44 13.51
CA TYR A 124 -1.97 -10.90 14.78
C TYR A 124 -0.52 -11.39 14.64
N ARG A 125 -0.19 -12.12 13.57
CA ARG A 125 1.18 -12.59 13.28
C ARG A 125 2.16 -11.47 12.97
N VAL A 126 1.72 -10.45 12.24
CA VAL A 126 2.52 -9.24 12.00
C VAL A 126 2.70 -8.43 13.29
N LEU A 127 1.64 -8.29 14.10
CA LEU A 127 1.64 -7.55 15.36
C LEU A 127 2.48 -8.21 16.47
N LEU A 128 2.65 -9.54 16.43
CA LEU A 128 3.58 -10.27 17.30
C LEU A 128 5.06 -9.97 16.96
N HIS A 129 5.41 -9.97 15.68
CA HIS A 129 6.81 -9.88 15.22
C HIS A 129 6.98 -8.96 14.00
N PRO A 130 6.77 -7.64 14.14
CA PRO A 130 6.70 -6.70 13.01
C PRO A 130 7.98 -6.62 12.17
N SER A 131 9.15 -6.79 12.79
CA SER A 131 10.48 -6.63 12.17
C SER A 131 11.44 -7.82 12.37
N LYS A 132 10.92 -8.95 12.90
CA LYS A 132 11.57 -10.27 13.15
C LYS A 132 13.08 -10.30 13.50
N LEU A 133 13.36 -10.68 14.75
CA LEU A 133 14.44 -11.64 15.02
C LEU A 133 13.91 -13.06 14.76
N SER A 134 14.63 -13.80 13.92
CA SER A 134 14.52 -15.26 13.63
C SER A 134 13.20 -15.99 13.99
N TRP A 135 12.38 -16.29 12.98
CA TRP A 135 11.59 -17.53 12.98
C TRP A 135 12.32 -18.54 12.10
N SER A 136 12.79 -19.64 12.69
CA SER A 136 13.55 -20.68 12.00
C SER A 136 12.72 -21.44 10.96
N ARG A 137 13.40 -22.08 10.00
CA ARG A 137 12.75 -22.94 8.99
C ARG A 137 12.19 -24.20 9.65
N SER A 138 10.92 -24.16 10.04
CA SER A 138 10.17 -25.30 10.59
C SER A 138 9.09 -25.81 9.64
N CYS A 139 9.50 -26.13 8.41
CA CYS A 139 8.79 -27.06 7.54
C CYS A 139 9.73 -28.25 7.31
N SER A 140 9.40 -29.39 7.92
CA SER A 140 10.31 -30.53 8.03
C SER A 140 10.30 -31.40 6.78
N VAL A 141 11.43 -31.54 6.11
CA VAL A 141 11.67 -32.61 5.11
C VAL A 141 13.00 -33.29 5.44
N ARG A 142 12.96 -34.61 5.62
CA ARG A 142 14.19 -35.44 5.68
C ARG A 142 14.70 -35.67 4.26
N GLY A 143 16.01 -35.56 4.08
CA GLY A 143 16.70 -36.18 2.94
C GLY A 143 16.65 -35.42 1.62
N SER A 144 17.48 -34.39 1.47
CA SER A 144 18.72 -34.61 0.71
C SER A 144 19.82 -33.67 1.19
N ARG A 145 21.08 -34.12 1.07
CA ARG A 145 22.25 -33.23 1.02
C ARG A 145 22.59 -33.09 -0.45
N ASP A 146 22.56 -31.87 -0.96
CA ASP A 146 23.46 -31.45 -2.04
C ASP A 146 23.63 -29.93 -2.02
N GLU A 147 24.71 -29.45 -2.62
CA GLU A 147 25.19 -28.09 -2.44
C GLU A 147 24.58 -27.08 -3.42
N CYS A 148 24.08 -25.97 -2.89
CA CYS A 148 23.77 -24.76 -3.66
C CYS A 148 24.30 -23.53 -2.93
N GLN A 149 25.62 -23.30 -3.04
CA GLN A 149 26.25 -22.05 -2.60
C GLN A 149 25.96 -20.93 -3.61
N SER A 150 24.83 -20.23 -3.47
CA SER A 150 24.50 -19.05 -4.27
C SER A 150 24.66 -17.76 -3.46
N ASN A 151 25.63 -16.93 -3.85
CA ASN A 151 25.85 -15.61 -3.26
C ASN A 151 24.65 -14.68 -3.57
N GLY A 152 23.84 -14.37 -2.55
CA GLY A 152 22.68 -13.48 -2.66
C GLY A 152 22.41 -12.72 -1.36
N ASN A 153 22.59 -11.40 -1.42
CA ASN A 153 22.34 -10.37 -0.40
C ASN A 153 21.74 -10.80 0.96
N ARG A 154 22.53 -10.64 2.04
CA ARG A 154 22.09 -10.69 3.45
C ARG A 154 21.25 -9.46 3.88
N THR A 155 20.31 -9.01 3.05
CA THR A 155 19.41 -7.87 3.35
C THR A 155 18.01 -8.29 3.79
N ASN A 156 17.66 -9.57 3.63
CA ASN A 156 16.26 -10.02 3.56
C ASN A 156 15.58 -10.31 4.93
N SER A 157 15.83 -9.49 5.94
CA SER A 157 15.35 -9.73 7.32
C SER A 157 15.01 -8.45 8.10
N ARG A 158 14.19 -7.57 7.51
CA ARG A 158 13.62 -6.40 8.21
C ARG A 158 12.10 -6.22 7.97
N TRP A 159 11.58 -6.68 6.83
CA TRP A 159 10.17 -6.46 6.39
C TRP A 159 9.52 -7.78 5.89
N TRP A 160 9.67 -8.87 6.64
CA TRP A 160 9.44 -10.26 6.21
C TRP A 160 8.04 -10.60 5.66
N TRP A 161 7.03 -9.76 5.92
CA TRP A 161 5.63 -10.01 5.59
C TRP A 161 5.12 -9.20 4.39
N GLY A 162 5.81 -8.11 4.01
CA GLY A 162 5.34 -7.17 2.99
C GLY A 162 5.32 -7.75 1.57
N GLU A 163 6.13 -8.77 1.31
CA GLU A 163 6.17 -9.48 0.03
C GLU A 163 5.02 -10.50 -0.08
N ASP A 164 4.86 -11.39 0.90
CA ASP A 164 3.76 -12.37 0.92
C ASP A 164 2.37 -11.69 0.96
N ILE A 165 2.20 -10.58 1.70
CA ILE A 165 0.92 -9.84 1.72
C ILE A 165 0.68 -9.08 0.40
N SER A 166 1.72 -8.76 -0.38
CA SER A 166 1.55 -8.08 -1.69
C SER A 166 0.83 -8.91 -2.75
N GLU A 167 0.67 -10.22 -2.52
CA GLU A 167 0.00 -11.17 -3.40
C GLU A 167 -1.54 -11.10 -3.30
N LEU A 168 -2.08 -10.35 -2.32
CA LEU A 168 -3.52 -10.18 -2.11
C LEU A 168 -4.12 -9.16 -3.08
N CYS A 169 -5.39 -9.38 -3.46
CA CYS A 169 -6.20 -8.38 -4.16
C CYS A 169 -6.57 -7.22 -3.21
N VAL A 170 -6.98 -6.09 -3.80
CA VAL A 170 -7.12 -4.79 -3.12
C VAL A 170 -7.93 -4.86 -1.83
N ASP A 171 -9.08 -5.52 -1.85
CA ASP A 171 -10.02 -5.61 -0.72
C ASP A 171 -9.43 -6.40 0.45
N HIS A 172 -8.76 -7.52 0.16
CA HIS A 172 -8.09 -8.34 1.16
C HIS A 172 -6.83 -7.65 1.70
N TYR A 173 -6.06 -6.98 0.83
CA TYR A 173 -4.90 -6.18 1.22
C TYR A 173 -5.33 -5.00 2.14
N LEU A 174 -6.38 -4.27 1.78
CA LEU A 174 -6.99 -3.21 2.59
C LEU A 174 -7.36 -3.71 3.98
N ARG A 175 -8.13 -4.81 4.08
CA ARG A 175 -8.57 -5.37 5.36
C ARG A 175 -7.40 -5.80 6.23
N VAL A 176 -6.40 -6.50 5.66
CA VAL A 176 -5.17 -6.88 6.36
C VAL A 176 -4.39 -5.65 6.85
N MET A 177 -4.19 -4.65 6.01
CA MET A 177 -3.46 -3.44 6.38
C MET A 177 -4.21 -2.58 7.41
N LEU A 178 -5.54 -2.52 7.37
CA LEU A 178 -6.35 -1.85 8.39
C LEU A 178 -6.29 -2.58 9.74
N ALA A 179 -6.33 -3.92 9.76
CA ALA A 179 -6.17 -4.72 10.98
C ALA A 179 -4.74 -4.65 11.56
N ILE A 180 -3.72 -4.50 10.71
CA ILE A 180 -2.34 -4.22 11.14
C ILE A 180 -2.22 -2.79 11.70
N LYS A 181 -2.86 -1.80 11.07
CA LYS A 181 -2.83 -0.39 11.49
C LYS A 181 -3.56 -0.18 12.82
N SER A 182 -4.74 -0.77 13.01
CA SER A 182 -5.50 -0.67 14.27
C SER A 182 -4.76 -1.30 15.48
N GLY A 183 -3.90 -2.28 15.24
CA GLY A 183 -3.07 -2.90 16.28
C GLY A 183 -1.93 -2.02 16.80
N ASN A 184 -1.61 -0.87 16.18
CA ASN A 184 -0.67 0.17 16.63
C ASN A 184 0.77 -0.27 17.04
N ARG A 185 1.16 -1.52 16.82
CA ARG A 185 2.50 -2.07 17.16
C ARG A 185 3.52 -2.01 16.02
N VAL A 186 3.06 -1.66 14.82
CA VAL A 186 3.85 -1.62 13.59
C VAL A 186 4.25 -0.17 13.34
N PRO A 187 5.51 0.25 13.54
CA PRO A 187 5.93 1.62 13.22
C PRO A 187 5.62 2.00 11.77
N ALA A 188 5.25 3.26 11.56
CA ALA A 188 4.73 3.78 10.30
C ALA A 188 5.59 3.43 9.08
N ASN A 189 6.92 3.41 9.23
CA ASN A 189 7.86 3.01 8.17
C ASN A 189 7.63 1.59 7.63
N LEU A 190 7.21 0.61 8.47
CA LEU A 190 6.90 -0.76 8.00
C LEU A 190 5.60 -0.80 7.18
N ILE A 191 4.61 0.02 7.56
CA ILE A 191 3.39 0.23 6.76
C ILE A 191 3.76 0.91 5.44
N GLY A 192 4.64 1.92 5.48
CA GLY A 192 5.15 2.66 4.34
C GLY A 192 5.89 1.81 3.31
N GLU A 193 6.87 1.00 3.74
CA GLU A 193 7.62 0.11 2.84
C GLU A 193 6.73 -1.02 2.28
N ALA A 194 5.77 -1.54 3.06
CA ALA A 194 4.80 -2.52 2.56
C ALA A 194 3.88 -1.93 1.47
N LEU A 195 3.39 -0.70 1.67
CA LEU A 195 2.59 0.03 0.67
C LEU A 195 3.41 0.36 -0.59
N HIS A 196 4.69 0.71 -0.43
CA HIS A 196 5.61 0.92 -1.55
C HIS A 196 5.78 -0.35 -2.40
N ARG A 197 5.98 -1.51 -1.77
CA ARG A 197 6.07 -2.81 -2.48
C ARG A 197 4.77 -3.17 -3.18
N TYR A 198 3.62 -2.95 -2.53
CA TYR A 198 2.31 -3.17 -3.13
C TYR A 198 2.08 -2.29 -4.37
N ALA A 199 2.37 -0.99 -4.26
CA ALA A 199 2.25 -0.03 -5.34
C ALA A 199 3.14 -0.40 -6.54
N LEU A 200 4.40 -0.78 -6.32
CA LEU A 200 5.30 -1.22 -7.40
C LEU A 200 4.87 -2.51 -8.10
N ARG A 201 4.09 -3.37 -7.43
CA ARG A 201 3.54 -4.61 -8.00
C ARG A 201 2.27 -4.38 -8.80
N TRP A 202 1.38 -3.51 -8.31
CA TRP A 202 0.02 -3.33 -8.83
C TRP A 202 -0.22 -2.03 -9.63
N LEU A 203 0.74 -1.11 -9.69
CA LEU A 203 0.70 0.08 -10.54
C LEU A 203 1.91 0.10 -11.50
N PRO A 204 1.77 -0.45 -12.72
CA PRO A 204 2.87 -0.54 -13.69
C PRO A 204 3.54 0.80 -14.01
N ILE A 205 2.79 1.91 -13.94
CA ILE A 205 3.26 3.30 -14.15
C ILE A 205 4.38 3.69 -13.17
N LEU A 206 4.42 3.11 -11.96
CA LEU A 206 5.48 3.35 -10.98
C LEU A 206 6.75 2.51 -11.23
N SER A 207 6.63 1.45 -12.04
CA SER A 207 7.70 0.50 -12.34
C SER A 207 8.40 0.89 -13.63
N LYS A 208 9.73 1.05 -13.62
CA LYS A 208 10.52 1.49 -14.80
C LYS A 208 10.53 0.50 -15.98
N LYS A 209 9.79 -0.62 -15.91
CA LYS A 209 9.65 -1.58 -17.02
C LYS A 209 8.65 -1.07 -18.07
N LYS A 210 9.16 -0.36 -19.09
CA LYS A 210 8.43 -0.06 -20.33
C LYS A 210 8.06 -1.35 -21.10
N ASN A 211 6.94 -1.97 -20.73
CA ASN A 211 6.23 -2.95 -21.57
C ASN A 211 4.89 -2.34 -22.02
N VAL A 212 4.96 -1.36 -22.93
CA VAL A 212 3.77 -0.80 -23.60
C VAL A 212 3.54 -1.54 -24.90
N LYS A 213 3.03 -2.77 -24.79
CA LYS A 213 2.37 -3.55 -25.84
C LYS A 213 1.30 -4.39 -25.16
N ASP A 214 0.05 -3.92 -25.24
CA ASP A 214 -1.22 -4.66 -25.14
C ASP A 214 -2.36 -3.65 -25.02
N SER A 215 -2.78 -3.08 -26.15
CA SER A 215 -3.87 -2.10 -26.24
C SER A 215 -5.18 -2.77 -26.62
N ALA A 216 -6.08 -2.96 -25.65
CA ALA A 216 -7.47 -3.38 -25.89
C ALA A 216 -8.41 -2.92 -24.76
N ASN A 217 -8.06 -3.21 -23.50
CA ASN A 217 -8.97 -3.03 -22.35
C ASN A 217 -8.61 -1.81 -21.46
N THR A 218 -8.13 -0.71 -22.06
CA THR A 218 -7.47 0.40 -21.35
C THR A 218 -8.33 0.98 -20.22
N GLU A 219 -9.62 1.26 -20.45
CA GLU A 219 -10.49 1.95 -19.48
C GLU A 219 -10.72 1.15 -18.20
N ASN A 220 -11.04 -0.15 -18.33
CA ASN A 220 -11.25 -1.05 -17.19
C ASN A 220 -9.94 -1.32 -16.41
N VAL A 221 -8.79 -1.24 -17.08
CA VAL A 221 -7.48 -1.32 -16.43
C VAL A 221 -7.14 -0.02 -15.70
N VAL A 222 -7.46 1.15 -16.27
CA VAL A 222 -7.28 2.46 -15.60
C VAL A 222 -8.20 2.62 -14.39
N SER A 223 -9.47 2.20 -14.46
CA SER A 223 -10.38 2.25 -13.30
C SER A 223 -9.92 1.32 -12.17
N GLY A 224 -9.41 0.13 -12.49
CA GLY A 224 -8.75 -0.75 -11.52
C GLY A 224 -7.53 -0.10 -10.87
N HIS A 225 -6.60 0.47 -11.66
CA HIS A 225 -5.44 1.20 -11.14
C HIS A 225 -5.83 2.42 -10.30
N LYS A 226 -6.93 3.11 -10.61
CA LYS A 226 -7.46 4.21 -9.82
C LYS A 226 -7.88 3.75 -8.42
N MET A 227 -8.71 2.71 -8.33
CA MET A 227 -9.12 2.14 -7.05
C MET A 227 -7.91 1.67 -6.22
N ILE A 228 -6.90 1.04 -6.85
CA ILE A 228 -5.64 0.65 -6.20
C ILE A 228 -4.91 1.88 -5.63
N LEU A 229 -4.73 2.94 -6.42
CA LEU A 229 -4.02 4.15 -5.99
C LEU A 229 -4.74 4.85 -4.83
N GLU A 230 -6.06 5.07 -4.95
CA GLU A 230 -6.85 5.74 -3.93
C GLU A 230 -6.87 4.92 -2.62
N SER A 231 -6.91 3.59 -2.72
CA SER A 231 -6.76 2.65 -1.60
C SER A 231 -5.39 2.68 -0.92
N ILE A 232 -4.30 2.88 -1.68
CA ILE A 232 -2.98 3.10 -1.10
C ILE A 232 -2.94 4.44 -0.36
N VAL A 233 -3.54 5.49 -0.91
CA VAL A 233 -3.53 6.85 -0.32
C VAL A 233 -4.27 6.91 1.02
N THR A 234 -5.34 6.14 1.23
CA THR A 234 -6.03 6.04 2.53
C THR A 234 -5.27 5.19 3.56
N LEU A 235 -4.52 4.16 3.12
CA LEU A 235 -3.71 3.32 4.01
C LEU A 235 -2.43 4.01 4.51
N LEU A 236 -1.81 4.87 3.69
CA LEU A 236 -0.57 5.59 4.00
C LEU A 236 -0.58 6.19 5.44
N PRO A 237 0.56 6.16 6.16
CA PRO A 237 0.69 6.87 7.43
C PRO A 237 0.71 8.40 7.24
N THR A 238 0.32 9.12 8.29
CA THR A 238 0.39 10.58 8.38
C THR A 238 1.69 11.10 9.01
N GLU A 239 2.56 10.20 9.48
CA GLU A 239 3.84 10.55 10.09
C GLU A 239 4.88 11.00 9.05
N ARG A 240 5.56 12.12 9.34
CA ARG A 240 6.71 12.62 8.54
C ARG A 240 7.79 11.53 8.42
N ASN A 241 8.43 11.41 7.25
CA ASN A 241 9.50 10.45 6.98
C ASN A 241 9.11 8.96 7.14
N SER A 242 7.81 8.63 7.25
CA SER A 242 7.32 7.25 7.23
C SER A 242 7.39 6.62 5.83
N VAL A 243 7.39 7.45 4.79
CA VAL A 243 7.38 7.09 3.38
C VAL A 243 8.23 8.11 2.63
N SER A 244 9.14 7.70 1.75
CA SER A 244 10.07 8.62 1.11
C SER A 244 9.39 9.63 0.18
N CYS A 245 9.87 10.88 0.18
CA CYS A 245 9.29 11.96 -0.63
C CYS A 245 9.24 11.60 -2.13
N SER A 246 10.32 11.00 -2.65
CA SER A 246 10.39 10.54 -4.03
C SER A 246 9.45 9.37 -4.38
N PHE A 247 8.80 8.71 -3.41
CA PHE A 247 7.70 7.77 -3.68
C PHE A 247 6.34 8.47 -3.68
N LEU A 248 6.10 9.39 -2.74
CA LEU A 248 4.88 10.22 -2.75
C LEU A 248 4.76 11.04 -4.05
N LEU A 249 5.85 11.62 -4.52
CA LEU A 249 5.90 12.34 -5.80
C LEU A 249 5.61 11.43 -7.00
N LYS A 250 6.10 10.18 -6.99
CA LYS A 250 5.76 9.19 -8.05
C LYS A 250 4.29 8.76 -7.99
N LEU A 251 3.73 8.56 -6.80
CA LEU A 251 2.28 8.37 -6.62
C LEU A 251 1.49 9.58 -7.14
N LEU A 252 1.97 10.80 -6.93
CA LEU A 252 1.30 12.02 -7.38
C LEU A 252 1.33 12.19 -8.90
N LYS A 253 2.47 11.90 -9.55
CA LYS A 253 2.54 11.82 -11.02
C LYS A 253 1.60 10.74 -11.56
N ALA A 254 1.58 9.55 -10.94
CA ALA A 254 0.65 8.48 -11.32
C ALA A 254 -0.82 8.86 -11.08
N SER A 255 -1.15 9.61 -10.03
CA SER A 255 -2.53 10.03 -9.72
C SER A 255 -3.05 11.08 -10.70
N SER A 256 -2.18 11.93 -11.26
CA SER A 256 -2.50 12.76 -12.42
C SER A 256 -2.67 11.94 -13.70
N ILE A 257 -1.82 10.94 -13.96
CA ILE A 257 -1.92 10.07 -15.15
C ILE A 257 -3.18 9.18 -15.13
N ILE A 258 -3.59 8.70 -13.95
CA ILE A 258 -4.73 7.78 -13.78
C ILE A 258 -6.08 8.52 -13.65
N GLY A 259 -6.07 9.86 -13.52
CA GLY A 259 -7.30 10.63 -13.29
C GLY A 259 -7.90 10.39 -11.91
N ALA A 260 -7.06 10.30 -10.88
CA ALA A 260 -7.49 10.15 -9.49
C ALA A 260 -8.24 11.39 -8.98
N SER A 261 -9.05 11.20 -7.94
CA SER A 261 -9.83 12.24 -7.26
C SER A 261 -8.99 13.41 -6.75
N CYS A 262 -9.53 14.63 -6.82
CA CYS A 262 -8.85 15.84 -6.33
C CYS A 262 -8.49 15.75 -4.84
N SER A 263 -9.28 15.04 -4.02
CA SER A 263 -9.00 14.78 -2.61
C SER A 263 -7.74 13.93 -2.40
N THR A 264 -7.52 12.88 -3.20
CA THR A 264 -6.31 12.05 -3.08
C THR A 264 -5.07 12.75 -3.66
N LYS A 265 -5.23 13.58 -4.70
CA LYS A 265 -4.20 14.51 -5.17
C LYS A 265 -3.78 15.51 -4.08
N LEU A 266 -4.74 16.14 -3.41
CA LEU A 266 -4.50 17.11 -2.33
C LEU A 266 -3.84 16.47 -1.09
N GLU A 267 -4.28 15.28 -0.68
CA GLU A 267 -3.67 14.59 0.47
C GLU A 267 -2.25 14.08 0.18
N LEU A 268 -1.95 13.71 -1.08
CA LEU A 268 -0.58 13.47 -1.52
C LEU A 268 0.25 14.76 -1.54
N ALA A 269 -0.30 15.86 -2.05
CA ALA A 269 0.36 17.17 -2.07
C ALA A 269 0.74 17.65 -0.66
N ARG A 270 -0.19 17.54 0.31
CA ARG A 270 0.07 17.80 1.74
C ARG A 270 1.24 17.00 2.28
N ARG A 271 1.22 15.67 2.10
CA ARG A 271 2.28 14.77 2.62
C ARG A 271 3.62 14.98 1.93
N VAL A 272 3.65 15.39 0.66
CA VAL A 272 4.88 15.88 -0.01
C VAL A 272 5.35 17.19 0.63
N GLY A 273 4.45 18.14 0.84
CA GLY A 273 4.73 19.42 1.52
C GLY A 273 5.36 19.24 2.91
N MET A 274 5.01 18.18 3.65
CA MET A 274 5.65 17.84 4.93
C MET A 274 7.16 17.54 4.83
N GLN A 275 7.67 17.13 3.67
CA GLN A 275 9.04 16.64 3.47
C GLN A 275 9.62 17.07 2.11
N LEU A 276 9.24 18.26 1.65
CA LEU A 276 9.67 18.86 0.39
C LEU A 276 11.20 19.05 0.31
N GLU A 277 11.87 19.17 1.46
CA GLU A 277 13.33 19.22 1.62
C GLU A 277 14.11 17.95 1.18
N GLU A 278 13.41 16.84 0.92
CA GLU A 278 13.96 15.62 0.33
C GLU A 278 13.74 15.52 -1.21
N ALA A 279 12.97 16.44 -1.79
CA ALA A 279 12.58 16.37 -3.20
C ALA A 279 13.70 16.75 -4.17
N ARG A 280 13.45 16.49 -5.46
CA ARG A 280 14.24 16.99 -6.59
C ARG A 280 13.32 17.79 -7.50
N ALA A 281 13.84 18.81 -8.19
CA ALA A 281 13.07 19.55 -9.20
C ALA A 281 12.48 18.60 -10.27
N GLU A 282 13.27 17.62 -10.73
CA GLU A 282 12.81 16.52 -11.61
C GLU A 282 11.56 15.78 -11.08
N ASP A 283 11.49 15.52 -9.77
CA ASP A 283 10.37 14.80 -9.14
C ASP A 283 9.13 15.72 -8.97
N LEU A 284 9.27 17.05 -9.04
CA LEU A 284 8.16 18.02 -9.04
C LEU A 284 7.52 18.23 -10.42
N LEU A 285 8.15 17.79 -11.51
CA LEU A 285 7.58 17.85 -12.87
C LEU A 285 6.36 16.90 -13.03
N ILE A 286 5.20 17.33 -12.54
CA ILE A 286 3.94 16.58 -12.55
C ILE A 286 3.17 16.90 -13.84
N PRO A 287 2.85 15.93 -14.71
CA PRO A 287 2.15 16.20 -15.96
C PRO A 287 0.75 16.79 -15.72
N SER A 288 0.43 17.85 -16.48
CA SER A 288 -0.97 18.25 -16.66
C SER A 288 -1.66 17.28 -17.61
N LEU A 289 -2.84 16.79 -17.23
CA LEU A 289 -3.74 16.00 -18.06
C LEU A 289 -5.19 16.49 -17.92
N CYS A 290 -5.35 17.77 -17.56
CA CYS A 290 -6.65 18.44 -17.58
C CYS A 290 -6.88 19.00 -18.98
N TYR A 291 -7.99 18.62 -19.63
CA TYR A 291 -8.31 18.91 -21.04
C TYR A 291 -8.54 20.40 -21.39
N SER A 292 -8.13 21.34 -20.53
CA SER A 292 -8.46 22.77 -20.60
C SER A 292 -7.27 23.72 -20.50
N VAL A 293 -6.03 23.22 -20.38
CA VAL A 293 -4.82 24.06 -20.28
C VAL A 293 -3.69 23.43 -21.09
N GLU A 294 -3.08 24.22 -21.98
CA GLU A 294 -2.03 23.76 -22.90
C GLU A 294 -0.64 23.65 -22.23
N THR A 295 -0.53 23.99 -20.94
CA THR A 295 0.69 23.81 -20.13
C THR A 295 0.99 22.33 -19.91
N LEU A 296 2.25 21.93 -20.12
CA LEU A 296 2.76 20.57 -19.96
C LEU A 296 2.72 20.07 -18.51
N TYR A 297 2.81 20.99 -17.55
CA TYR A 297 2.92 20.67 -16.12
C TYR A 297 1.79 21.27 -15.27
N ASP A 298 1.38 20.51 -14.25
CA ASP A 298 0.45 20.96 -13.21
C ASP A 298 1.22 21.85 -12.21
N VAL A 299 1.17 23.16 -12.45
CA VAL A 299 1.83 24.17 -11.61
C VAL A 299 1.04 24.40 -10.31
N GLU A 300 -0.29 24.25 -10.35
CA GLU A 300 -1.20 24.51 -9.23
C GLU A 300 -1.05 23.47 -8.11
N ILE A 301 -0.73 22.22 -8.45
CA ILE A 301 -0.44 21.19 -7.44
C ILE A 301 0.92 21.39 -6.77
N VAL A 302 1.93 21.91 -7.48
CA VAL A 302 3.25 22.26 -6.92
C VAL A 302 3.15 23.50 -6.03
N GLN A 303 2.33 24.47 -6.43
CA GLN A 303 1.98 25.63 -5.60
C GLN A 303 1.35 25.21 -4.27
N ARG A 304 0.38 24.26 -4.29
CA ARG A 304 -0.23 23.71 -3.06
C ARG A 304 0.75 22.90 -2.20
N ILE A 305 1.71 22.19 -2.81
CA ILE A 305 2.80 21.52 -2.10
C ILE A 305 3.66 22.55 -1.33
N LEU A 306 3.98 23.68 -1.97
CA LEU A 306 4.73 24.78 -1.36
C LEU A 306 3.93 25.46 -0.25
N GLU A 307 2.62 25.69 -0.44
CA GLU A 307 1.72 26.22 0.59
C GLU A 307 1.66 25.31 1.83
N GLU A 308 1.48 24.00 1.68
CA GLU A 308 1.45 23.06 2.80
C GLU A 308 2.81 23.00 3.55
N PHE A 309 3.95 23.17 2.85
CA PHE A 309 5.26 23.37 3.50
C PHE A 309 5.30 24.71 4.27
N MET A 310 4.79 25.79 3.67
CA MET A 310 4.78 27.15 4.23
C MET A 310 3.73 27.36 5.36
N MET A 311 2.75 26.46 5.51
CA MET A 311 1.85 26.42 6.67
C MET A 311 2.52 25.76 7.89
N GLN A 312 3.18 24.61 7.68
CA GLN A 312 3.97 23.94 8.72
C GLN A 312 5.12 24.82 9.21
N TRP A 313 5.72 25.58 8.29
CA TRP A 313 6.75 26.58 8.52
C TRP A 313 6.42 27.65 9.58
N ASN A 314 5.13 27.97 9.77
CA ASN A 314 4.62 28.96 10.75
C ASN A 314 4.13 28.32 12.06
N SER A 315 4.07 27.00 12.14
CA SER A 315 3.63 26.29 13.35
C SER A 315 4.75 26.21 14.40
N PRO A 316 4.45 26.31 15.71
CA PRO A 316 5.46 26.16 16.75
C PRO A 316 6.08 24.74 16.72
N PRO A 317 7.40 24.59 16.94
CA PRO A 317 8.12 23.36 16.64
C PRO A 317 7.71 22.19 17.54
N THR A 318 7.03 21.20 16.93
CA THR A 318 6.52 19.98 17.58
C THR A 318 7.61 18.96 17.92
N SER A 319 8.41 19.30 18.94
CA SER A 319 9.42 18.47 19.61
C SER A 319 10.70 18.14 18.81
N PRO A 320 11.86 17.93 19.48
CA PRO A 320 13.13 17.65 18.81
C PRO A 320 13.31 16.15 18.53
N GLN A 321 13.34 15.75 17.26
CA GLN A 321 13.82 14.41 16.87
C GLN A 321 15.36 14.33 16.83
N ARG A 322 15.87 13.13 17.08
CA ARG A 322 17.29 12.83 17.34
C ARG A 322 17.95 12.17 16.14
N GLU A 323 18.26 12.96 15.11
CA GLU A 323 18.95 12.45 13.92
C GLU A 323 20.33 11.83 14.26
N LYS A 324 20.65 10.74 13.57
CA LYS A 324 21.98 10.12 13.59
C LYS A 324 22.69 10.32 12.25
N ASN A 325 23.73 11.15 12.27
CA ASN A 325 24.83 11.15 11.30
C ASN A 325 24.46 11.31 9.81
N PHE A 326 24.11 12.53 9.38
CA PHE A 326 24.53 13.04 8.08
C PHE A 326 25.32 14.34 8.25
N ARG A 327 26.64 14.29 8.00
CA ARG A 327 27.51 15.48 8.07
C ARG A 327 27.51 16.21 6.72
N PHE A 328 26.48 17.04 6.49
CA PHE A 328 26.68 18.23 5.66
C PHE A 328 26.99 19.38 6.61
N ALA A 329 28.28 19.67 6.77
CA ALA A 329 28.72 20.77 7.60
C ALA A 329 28.39 22.10 6.89
N CYS A 330 27.50 22.90 7.49
CA CYS A 330 27.37 24.30 7.13
C CYS A 330 28.61 25.04 7.66
N GLU A 331 29.71 24.96 6.90
CA GLU A 331 30.97 25.61 7.23
C GLU A 331 30.88 27.13 7.06
N ARG A 332 30.29 27.79 8.05
CA ARG A 332 30.55 29.21 8.30
C ARG A 332 32.04 29.40 8.59
N ARG A 333 32.82 29.67 7.54
CA ARG A 333 34.19 30.19 7.64
C ARG A 333 34.16 31.44 8.52
N ARG A 334 34.60 31.30 9.78
CA ARG A 334 34.78 32.41 10.71
C ARG A 334 36.05 33.19 10.34
N SER A 335 35.93 34.07 9.35
CA SER A 335 36.82 35.22 9.24
C SER A 335 36.66 36.08 10.51
N ARG A 336 37.77 36.49 11.12
CA ARG A 336 37.78 37.38 12.29
C ARG A 336 37.99 38.82 11.84
N SER A 337 36.95 39.64 11.95
CA SER A 337 37.07 41.09 12.16
C SER A 337 35.78 41.61 12.79
N THR A 338 35.90 42.74 13.48
CA THR A 338 34.79 43.63 13.89
C THR A 338 34.21 44.31 12.63
N GLU A 339 33.09 45.05 12.63
CA GLU A 339 32.40 45.82 13.70
C GLU A 339 30.87 45.61 13.69
N ASP A 340 30.15 46.34 14.53
CA ASP A 340 28.72 46.14 14.80
C ASP A 340 27.77 46.56 13.67
N VAL A 341 26.79 45.70 13.37
CA VAL A 341 25.45 46.11 12.96
C VAL A 341 24.45 45.28 13.76
N GLU A 342 23.63 45.94 14.57
CA GLU A 342 22.63 45.27 15.41
C GLU A 342 21.45 44.77 14.56
N LEU A 343 21.34 43.44 14.42
CA LEU A 343 20.10 42.78 13.98
C LEU A 343 19.70 41.72 15.02
N GLN A 344 18.49 41.88 15.55
CA GLN A 344 18.02 41.23 16.78
C GLN A 344 17.69 39.74 16.57
N LEU A 345 18.73 38.91 16.66
CA LEU A 345 18.63 37.46 16.55
C LEU A 345 18.29 36.79 17.89
N GLU A 346 17.00 36.74 18.23
CA GLU A 346 16.48 35.95 19.36
C GLU A 346 16.90 34.48 19.27
N THR A 347 17.26 33.89 20.42
CA THR A 347 18.28 32.82 20.44
C THR A 347 17.74 31.39 20.60
N SER A 348 16.74 30.99 19.81
CA SER A 348 16.21 29.60 19.79
C SER A 348 17.12 28.59 19.02
N ARG A 349 18.43 28.61 19.34
CA ARG A 349 19.58 28.28 18.47
C ARG A 349 19.87 26.79 18.15
N ARG A 350 18.89 25.90 18.09
CA ARG A 350 19.08 24.53 17.51
C ARG A 350 17.93 24.06 16.62
N SER A 351 16.69 24.19 17.07
CA SER A 351 15.52 23.83 16.24
C SER A 351 15.33 24.78 15.05
N SER A 352 15.70 26.07 15.21
CA SER A 352 15.61 27.05 14.13
C SER A 352 16.65 26.84 13.01
N SER A 353 17.85 26.34 13.33
CA SER A 353 18.89 26.12 12.32
C SER A 353 18.59 24.97 11.37
N ALA A 354 17.93 23.90 11.86
CA ALA A 354 17.54 22.78 11.02
C ALA A 354 16.45 23.21 10.01
N SER A 355 15.40 23.87 10.49
CA SER A 355 14.32 24.36 9.61
C SER A 355 14.78 25.47 8.66
N HIS A 356 15.71 26.35 9.06
CA HIS A 356 16.31 27.33 8.15
C HIS A 356 17.14 26.65 7.04
N CYS A 357 17.81 25.52 7.32
CA CYS A 357 18.47 24.73 6.28
C CYS A 357 17.44 24.07 5.33
N SER A 358 16.29 23.61 5.84
CA SER A 358 15.19 23.13 4.99
C SER A 358 14.64 24.22 4.09
N LYS A 359 14.42 25.45 4.60
CA LYS A 359 13.98 26.61 3.81
C LYS A 359 14.92 26.89 2.62
N LEU A 360 16.22 26.97 2.87
CA LEU A 360 17.25 27.21 1.84
C LEU A 360 17.28 26.11 0.78
N LYS A 361 17.07 24.84 1.16
CA LYS A 361 16.93 23.73 0.21
C LYS A 361 15.67 23.85 -0.64
N VAL A 362 14.52 24.13 -0.02
CA VAL A 362 13.23 24.21 -0.72
C VAL A 362 13.20 25.39 -1.69
N ALA A 363 13.78 26.54 -1.32
CA ALA A 363 13.96 27.66 -2.24
C ALA A 363 14.69 27.23 -3.52
N LYS A 364 15.89 26.63 -3.39
CA LYS A 364 16.65 26.14 -4.55
C LYS A 364 15.95 25.00 -5.32
N ILE A 365 15.19 24.12 -4.65
CA ILE A 365 14.38 23.09 -5.33
C ILE A 365 13.28 23.73 -6.19
N ILE A 366 12.61 24.78 -5.70
CA ILE A 366 11.58 25.50 -6.44
C ILE A 366 12.20 26.36 -7.55
N ASP A 367 13.30 27.06 -7.30
CA ASP A 367 13.95 27.91 -8.31
C ASP A 367 14.50 27.06 -9.47
N CYS A 368 15.10 25.89 -9.19
CA CYS A 368 15.40 24.88 -10.23
C CYS A 368 14.15 24.33 -10.95
N TYR A 369 13.01 24.20 -10.26
CA TYR A 369 11.75 23.80 -10.90
C TYR A 369 11.20 24.91 -11.81
N LEU A 370 11.30 26.17 -11.41
CA LEU A 370 10.93 27.33 -12.24
C LEU A 370 11.79 27.40 -13.51
N GLN A 371 13.10 27.12 -13.44
CA GLN A 371 13.98 27.01 -14.62
C GLN A 371 13.55 25.90 -15.61
N GLU A 372 13.00 24.79 -15.12
CA GLU A 372 12.52 23.69 -15.98
C GLU A 372 11.14 23.99 -16.59
N ILE A 373 10.19 24.55 -15.82
CA ILE A 373 8.86 24.90 -16.36
C ILE A 373 8.87 26.15 -17.25
N SER A 374 9.84 27.06 -17.10
CA SER A 374 9.96 28.25 -17.97
C SER A 374 10.34 27.95 -19.42
N ARG A 375 10.53 26.67 -19.78
CA ARG A 375 10.64 26.20 -21.16
C ARG A 375 9.29 25.85 -21.81
N ASP A 376 8.20 25.93 -21.05
CA ASP A 376 6.84 25.71 -21.54
C ASP A 376 6.26 27.04 -22.07
N PRO A 377 6.05 27.18 -23.41
CA PRO A 377 5.58 28.43 -24.01
C PRO A 377 4.16 28.82 -23.57
N ASN A 378 3.40 27.89 -22.96
CA ASN A 378 2.04 28.10 -22.52
C ASN A 378 1.95 28.51 -21.04
N LEU A 379 3.10 28.65 -20.35
CA LEU A 379 3.18 29.05 -18.95
C LEU A 379 2.97 30.57 -18.80
N SER A 380 1.98 30.97 -17.99
CA SER A 380 1.71 32.40 -17.75
C SER A 380 2.69 33.01 -16.73
N VAL A 381 3.20 34.20 -17.06
CA VAL A 381 4.09 35.02 -16.20
C VAL A 381 3.52 35.16 -14.77
N ALA A 382 2.21 35.33 -14.64
CA ALA A 382 1.55 35.45 -13.34
C ALA A 382 1.75 34.21 -12.45
N LYS A 383 1.71 32.98 -13.01
CA LYS A 383 1.96 31.74 -12.24
C LYS A 383 3.43 31.59 -11.83
N VAL A 384 4.36 32.11 -12.64
CA VAL A 384 5.80 32.15 -12.30
C VAL A 384 6.06 33.12 -11.14
N ILE A 385 5.51 34.33 -11.21
CA ILE A 385 5.63 35.35 -10.15
C ILE A 385 4.99 34.85 -8.85
N GLU A 386 3.77 34.32 -8.88
CA GLU A 386 3.06 33.87 -7.67
C GLU A 386 3.77 32.68 -6.98
N LEU A 387 4.48 31.82 -7.72
CA LEU A 387 5.37 30.80 -7.13
C LEU A 387 6.65 31.40 -6.56
N ALA A 388 7.25 32.38 -7.26
CA ALA A 388 8.48 33.02 -6.81
C ALA A 388 8.28 33.81 -5.50
N GLU A 389 7.18 34.57 -5.39
CA GLU A 389 6.81 35.40 -4.22
C GLU A 389 6.42 34.57 -2.98
N LYS A 390 5.99 33.32 -3.14
CA LYS A 390 5.67 32.42 -2.01
C LYS A 390 6.92 31.93 -1.23
N ILE A 391 8.12 32.28 -1.68
CA ILE A 391 9.40 32.00 -1.00
C ILE A 391 9.96 33.30 -0.40
N PRO A 392 10.21 33.36 0.93
CA PRO A 392 10.68 34.58 1.58
C PRO A 392 12.16 34.86 1.29
N ASP A 393 12.51 36.14 1.15
CA ASP A 393 13.82 36.61 0.65
C ASP A 393 15.04 35.98 1.34
N PHE A 394 15.00 35.80 2.66
CA PHE A 394 16.11 35.21 3.41
C PHE A 394 16.39 33.73 3.07
N ALA A 395 15.48 33.06 2.37
CA ALA A 395 15.68 31.72 1.80
C ALA A 395 16.40 31.75 0.43
N ARG A 396 16.57 32.93 -0.17
CA ARG A 396 17.35 33.19 -1.39
C ARG A 396 18.55 34.12 -1.09
N PRO A 397 19.67 33.60 -0.56
CA PRO A 397 20.88 34.40 -0.33
C PRO A 397 21.56 34.83 -1.64
N ASP A 398 21.24 34.14 -2.74
CA ASP A 398 21.61 34.36 -4.12
C ASP A 398 20.35 34.43 -5.00
N HIS A 399 20.39 35.14 -6.13
CA HIS A 399 19.27 35.30 -7.07
C HIS A 399 19.60 34.84 -8.49
N ASP A 400 20.81 34.35 -8.72
CA ASP A 400 21.33 33.88 -10.01
C ASP A 400 20.41 32.84 -10.65
N ASP A 401 19.85 31.93 -9.83
CA ASP A 401 18.88 30.91 -10.25
C ASP A 401 17.57 31.52 -10.82
N LEU A 402 17.13 32.68 -10.31
CA LEU A 402 15.97 33.42 -10.83
C LEU A 402 16.32 34.22 -12.08
N TYR A 403 17.48 34.87 -12.14
CA TYR A 403 17.92 35.57 -13.35
C TYR A 403 18.09 34.61 -14.53
N TRP A 404 18.63 33.40 -14.29
CA TRP A 404 18.72 32.34 -15.27
C TRP A 404 17.34 31.82 -15.72
N MET A 405 16.39 31.72 -14.79
CA MET A 405 15.00 31.38 -15.11
C MET A 405 14.33 32.44 -16.01
N ILE A 406 14.54 33.73 -15.73
CA ILE A 406 14.04 34.84 -16.54
C ILE A 406 14.70 34.85 -17.93
N ASP A 407 16.00 34.61 -18.02
CA ASP A 407 16.74 34.48 -19.28
C ASP A 407 16.28 33.27 -20.12
N ILE A 408 15.79 32.19 -19.50
CA ILE A 408 15.08 31.10 -20.19
C ILE A 408 13.69 31.53 -20.64
N PHE A 409 12.89 32.17 -19.77
CA PHE A 409 11.50 32.53 -20.06
C PHE A 409 11.34 33.57 -21.18
N LEU A 410 12.37 34.40 -21.41
CA LEU A 410 12.37 35.46 -22.42
C LEU A 410 12.96 35.02 -23.79
N LYS A 411 13.15 33.72 -24.04
CA LYS A 411 13.76 33.16 -25.27
C LYS A 411 12.81 32.28 -26.08
#